data_AF-A0A953FKA8-F1
#
_entry.id   AF-A0A953FKA8-F1
#
_cell.length_a   1.000
_cell.length_b   1.000
_cell.length_c   1.000
_cell.angle_alpha   90.00
_cell.angle_beta   90.00
_cell.angle_gamma   90.00
#
_symmetry.space_group_name_H-M   'P 1'
#
loop_
_entity.id
_entity.type
_entity.pdbx_description
1 polymer ?
#
loop_
_entity_poly.entity_id
_entity_poly.type
_entity_poly.pdbx_seq_one_letter_code
_entity_poly.pdbx_strand_id
1 'polypeptide(L)'
;MRRGRFLLWLVAGPASILVAMLAAAHPYLAITERSGGDVLVVEGWMEPMQLREVPHWTDSLHYRHIYTTGSVRPFAYYLKAGESIEVRFADPQQGRVALNVAGVPGARFVLVADEDTLMAQDVEPGPVDLLTDREIHARRLRIASIHEGSSTSNNDNIFIRYLRINGENVHLLQDTVVLIHRDGTAEPAWPTYAHKCAHDLRMLGTKAEITTVPAYGRPNSRSWANASWFAVRARSDGITACDVITVGVHARRSRALYRRACGPGVDVGVIALEDPDCPRRGWWWKRTGWSLMLKEIGGSAEPTAVELVQWEKGS
;
A
#
# COMPACT_ATOMS: atom_id res chain seq x y z
N MET A 1 -39.36 39.31 -23.85
CA MET A 1 -38.85 37.96 -24.17
C MET A 1 -37.32 37.85 -24.40
N ARG A 2 -36.55 38.94 -24.58
CA ARG A 2 -35.08 38.86 -24.81
C ARG A 2 -34.20 38.75 -23.55
N ARG A 3 -34.57 39.39 -22.43
CA ARG A 3 -33.77 39.38 -21.19
C ARG A 3 -33.74 38.01 -20.46
N GLY A 4 -34.85 37.27 -20.46
CA GLY A 4 -34.92 35.95 -19.83
C GLY A 4 -34.07 34.89 -20.54
N ARG A 5 -33.99 34.93 -21.88
CA ARG A 5 -33.13 34.03 -22.66
C ARG A 5 -31.64 34.34 -22.45
N PHE A 6 -31.29 35.62 -22.34
CA PHE A 6 -29.92 36.05 -22.06
C PHE A 6 -29.42 35.60 -20.67
N LEU A 7 -30.25 35.73 -19.63
CA LEU A 7 -29.93 35.22 -18.28
C LEU A 7 -29.79 33.68 -18.26
N LEU A 8 -30.62 32.98 -19.05
CA LEU A 8 -30.57 31.53 -19.18
C LEU A 8 -29.26 31.07 -19.87
N TRP A 9 -28.77 31.80 -20.87
CA TRP A 9 -27.47 31.55 -21.51
C TRP A 9 -26.27 31.89 -20.60
N LEU A 10 -26.38 32.92 -19.75
CA LEU A 10 -25.35 33.27 -18.76
C LEU A 10 -25.11 32.18 -17.71
N VAL A 11 -26.11 31.34 -17.43
CA VAL A 11 -25.99 30.20 -16.50
C VAL A 11 -25.75 28.89 -17.23
N ALA A 12 -26.47 28.65 -18.33
CA ALA A 12 -26.37 27.40 -19.08
C ALA A 12 -25.00 27.21 -19.73
N GLY A 13 -24.36 28.28 -20.21
CA GLY A 13 -23.00 28.25 -20.76
C GLY A 13 -21.98 27.72 -19.75
N PRO A 14 -21.76 28.41 -18.62
CA PRO A 14 -20.85 27.94 -17.58
C PRO A 14 -21.21 26.54 -17.02
N ALA A 15 -22.49 26.25 -16.85
CA ALA A 15 -22.93 24.92 -16.38
C ALA A 15 -22.56 23.81 -17.39
N SER A 16 -22.77 24.03 -18.68
CA SER A 16 -22.37 23.06 -19.72
C SER A 16 -20.86 22.87 -19.79
N ILE A 17 -20.07 23.94 -19.63
CA ILE A 17 -18.60 23.85 -19.55
C ILE A 17 -18.19 23.03 -18.34
N LEU A 18 -18.78 23.30 -17.16
CA LEU A 18 -18.50 22.54 -15.95
C LEU A 18 -18.83 21.06 -16.13
N VAL A 19 -19.99 20.73 -16.70
CA VAL A 19 -20.38 19.34 -16.99
C VAL A 19 -19.39 18.69 -17.96
N ALA A 20 -18.98 19.39 -19.02
CA ALA A 20 -17.99 18.88 -19.97
C ALA A 20 -16.62 18.65 -19.30
N MET A 21 -16.17 19.57 -18.45
CA MET A 21 -14.94 19.41 -17.67
C MET A 21 -15.01 18.20 -16.74
N LEU A 22 -16.11 18.02 -16.02
CA LEU A 22 -16.30 16.87 -15.12
C LEU A 22 -16.34 15.54 -15.91
N ALA A 23 -16.98 15.54 -17.08
CA ALA A 23 -17.02 14.37 -17.97
C ALA A 23 -15.63 14.03 -18.54
N ALA A 24 -14.81 15.03 -18.85
CA ALA A 24 -13.45 14.84 -19.36
C ALA A 24 -12.42 14.55 -18.27
N ALA A 25 -12.68 14.94 -17.02
CA ALA A 25 -11.71 14.83 -15.94
C ALA A 25 -11.34 13.38 -15.60
N HIS A 26 -12.33 12.48 -15.53
CA HIS A 26 -12.05 11.06 -15.23
C HIS A 26 -11.18 10.40 -16.31
N PRO A 27 -11.55 10.40 -17.62
CA PRO A 27 -10.70 9.80 -18.65
C PRO A 27 -9.37 10.53 -18.83
N TYR A 28 -9.28 11.81 -18.46
CA TYR A 28 -8.02 12.53 -18.40
C TYR A 28 -7.12 11.98 -17.28
N LEU A 29 -7.63 11.64 -16.11
CA LEU A 29 -6.83 11.15 -14.98
C LEU A 29 -6.55 9.64 -15.07
N ALA A 30 -7.56 8.85 -15.41
CA ALA A 30 -7.52 7.39 -15.53
C ALA A 30 -7.02 6.95 -16.91
N ILE A 31 -5.80 7.37 -17.26
CA ILE A 31 -5.17 7.03 -18.54
C ILE A 31 -4.54 5.64 -18.50
N THR A 32 -4.57 4.96 -19.66
CA THR A 32 -3.77 3.78 -19.93
C THR A 32 -2.95 4.05 -21.19
N GLU A 33 -1.64 4.23 -21.02
CA GLU A 33 -0.67 4.52 -22.07
C GLU A 33 0.57 3.67 -21.82
N ARG A 34 0.72 2.56 -22.55
CA ARG A 34 1.83 1.61 -22.37
C ARG A 34 3.12 2.13 -22.99
N SER A 35 4.25 1.82 -22.37
CA SER A 35 5.61 2.05 -22.89
C SER A 35 5.96 1.08 -24.01
N GLY A 36 5.31 -0.09 -24.06
CA GLY A 36 5.68 -1.18 -24.95
C GLY A 36 6.82 -2.06 -24.39
N GLY A 37 7.29 -1.78 -23.17
CA GLY A 37 8.22 -2.63 -22.45
C GLY A 37 7.55 -3.89 -21.87
N ASP A 38 8.37 -4.74 -21.25
CA ASP A 38 8.00 -6.02 -20.65
C ASP A 38 8.19 -6.05 -19.13
N VAL A 39 8.47 -4.89 -18.53
CA VAL A 39 8.54 -4.68 -17.08
C VAL A 39 7.26 -4.01 -16.58
N LEU A 40 6.65 -4.62 -15.56
CA LEU A 40 5.49 -4.06 -14.87
C LEU A 40 5.88 -3.58 -13.47
N VAL A 41 5.39 -2.41 -13.08
CA VAL A 41 5.56 -1.86 -11.73
C VAL A 41 4.21 -1.77 -11.06
N VAL A 42 3.98 -2.54 -10.00
CA VAL A 42 2.71 -2.61 -9.28
C VAL A 42 2.77 -1.77 -8.03
N GLU A 43 1.92 -0.74 -7.93
CA GLU A 43 1.81 0.05 -6.72
C GLU A 43 1.18 -0.77 -5.58
N GLY A 44 1.94 -1.02 -4.51
CA GLY A 44 1.56 -2.00 -3.51
C GLY A 44 0.51 -1.57 -2.50
N TRP A 45 -0.05 -0.37 -2.63
CA TRP A 45 -1.12 0.12 -1.75
C TRP A 45 -2.50 -0.39 -2.15
N MET A 46 -2.64 -0.94 -3.36
CA MET A 46 -3.91 -1.43 -3.91
C MET A 46 -4.50 -2.58 -3.08
N GLU A 47 -5.83 -2.64 -3.06
CA GLU A 47 -6.58 -3.67 -2.34
C GLU A 47 -6.59 -5.00 -3.08
N PRO A 48 -6.81 -6.14 -2.38
CA PRO A 48 -6.83 -7.46 -3.01
C PRO A 48 -7.80 -7.59 -4.19
N MET A 49 -8.95 -6.90 -4.15
CA MET A 49 -9.91 -6.92 -5.26
C MET A 49 -9.35 -6.26 -6.52
N GLN A 50 -8.58 -5.18 -6.38
CA GLN A 50 -7.94 -4.47 -7.50
C GLN A 50 -6.77 -5.29 -8.04
N LEU A 51 -5.98 -5.92 -7.15
CA LEU A 51 -4.85 -6.77 -7.54
C LEU A 51 -5.26 -8.01 -8.36
N ARG A 52 -6.53 -8.46 -8.29
CA ARG A 52 -7.04 -9.60 -9.08
C ARG A 52 -6.95 -9.41 -10.58
N GLU A 53 -6.90 -8.17 -11.06
CA GLU A 53 -6.74 -7.90 -12.49
C GLU A 53 -5.29 -8.07 -12.96
N VAL A 54 -4.31 -7.94 -12.05
CA VAL A 54 -2.88 -7.92 -12.40
C VAL A 54 -2.43 -9.21 -13.09
N PRO A 55 -2.76 -10.44 -12.62
CA PRO A 55 -2.38 -11.67 -13.32
C PRO A 55 -2.88 -11.73 -14.77
N HIS A 56 -4.08 -11.20 -15.04
CA HIS A 56 -4.62 -11.16 -16.40
C HIS A 56 -3.80 -10.22 -17.29
N TRP A 57 -3.44 -9.03 -16.79
CA TRP A 57 -2.60 -8.08 -17.51
C TRP A 57 -1.18 -8.63 -17.74
N THR A 58 -0.60 -9.33 -16.76
CA THR A 58 0.74 -9.92 -16.90
C THR A 58 0.78 -11.01 -17.96
N ASP A 59 -0.22 -11.91 -17.95
CA ASP A 59 -0.28 -13.04 -18.88
C ASP A 59 -0.64 -12.59 -20.31
N SER A 60 -1.59 -11.66 -20.46
CA SER A 60 -2.06 -11.20 -21.77
C SER A 60 -1.12 -10.25 -22.49
N LEU A 61 -0.31 -9.48 -21.76
CA LEU A 61 0.61 -8.48 -22.32
C LEU A 61 2.08 -8.88 -22.26
N HIS A 62 2.38 -10.14 -21.89
CA HIS A 62 3.73 -10.70 -21.86
C HIS A 62 4.72 -9.94 -20.96
N TYR A 63 4.27 -9.40 -19.83
CA TYR A 63 5.18 -8.86 -18.82
C TYR A 63 6.00 -10.00 -18.21
N ARG A 64 7.32 -9.90 -18.29
CA ARG A 64 8.25 -10.95 -17.83
C ARG A 64 8.67 -10.76 -16.38
N HIS A 65 8.73 -9.50 -15.93
CA HIS A 65 9.17 -9.13 -14.59
C HIS A 65 8.26 -8.10 -13.96
N ILE A 66 7.95 -8.32 -12.68
CA ILE A 66 7.12 -7.45 -11.87
C ILE A 66 7.96 -6.86 -10.75
N TYR A 67 7.90 -5.54 -10.61
CA TYR A 67 8.40 -4.82 -9.44
C TYR A 67 7.23 -4.34 -8.61
N THR A 68 7.14 -4.75 -7.34
CA THR A 68 6.14 -4.18 -6.42
C THR A 68 6.76 -3.04 -5.63
N THR A 69 6.08 -1.90 -5.54
CA THR A 69 6.60 -0.73 -4.82
C THR A 69 5.71 -0.39 -3.63
N GLY A 70 6.28 0.25 -2.60
CA GLY A 70 5.46 0.64 -1.47
C GLY A 70 6.25 0.96 -0.21
N SER A 71 5.76 1.94 0.53
CA SER A 71 6.35 2.37 1.79
C SER A 71 6.04 1.39 2.92
N VAL A 72 6.66 1.63 4.08
CA VAL A 72 6.30 0.92 5.32
C VAL A 72 4.79 1.01 5.58
N ARG A 73 4.18 -0.14 5.92
CA ARG A 73 2.76 -0.25 6.24
C ARG A 73 2.54 -0.37 7.75
N PRO A 74 1.34 -0.09 8.28
CA PRO A 74 1.01 -0.43 9.66
C PRO A 74 1.28 -1.91 9.96
N PHE A 75 1.69 -2.22 11.19
CA PHE A 75 1.82 -3.60 11.67
C PHE A 75 0.45 -4.28 11.81
N ALA A 76 -0.12 -4.71 10.69
CA ALA A 76 -1.45 -5.29 10.64
C ALA A 76 -1.41 -6.69 10.01
N TYR A 77 -1.83 -7.69 10.79
CA TYR A 77 -1.72 -9.11 10.45
C TYR A 77 -2.89 -9.92 11.02
N TYR A 78 -3.33 -10.91 10.24
CA TYR A 78 -4.17 -11.99 10.74
C TYR A 78 -3.28 -13.18 11.10
N LEU A 79 -3.57 -13.85 12.21
CA LEU A 79 -2.88 -15.06 12.64
C LEU A 79 -3.89 -16.14 12.95
N LYS A 80 -3.65 -17.35 12.45
CA LYS A 80 -4.42 -18.56 12.80
C LYS A 80 -3.97 -19.07 14.17
N ALA A 81 -4.76 -19.99 14.74
CA ALA A 81 -4.39 -20.63 16.00
C ALA A 81 -3.10 -21.46 15.84
N GLY A 82 -2.13 -21.23 16.73
CA GLY A 82 -0.81 -21.87 16.69
C GLY A 82 0.21 -21.14 15.82
N GLU A 83 -0.16 -20.07 15.12
CA GLU A 83 0.78 -19.22 14.41
C GLU A 83 1.34 -18.12 15.32
N SER A 84 2.48 -17.57 14.93
CA SER A 84 3.04 -16.39 15.59
C SER A 84 3.75 -15.49 14.60
N ILE A 85 3.79 -14.20 14.90
CA ILE A 85 4.61 -13.25 14.17
C ILE A 85 5.71 -12.71 15.08
N GLU A 86 6.92 -12.62 14.54
CA GLU A 86 8.11 -12.19 15.25
C GLU A 86 8.77 -11.02 14.53
N VAL A 87 9.01 -9.94 15.27
CA VAL A 87 9.79 -8.78 14.84
C VAL A 87 11.16 -8.88 15.49
N ARG A 88 12.21 -8.77 14.69
CA ARG A 88 13.61 -8.71 15.13
C ARG A 88 14.18 -7.33 14.86
N PHE A 89 14.99 -6.85 15.78
CA PHE A 89 15.63 -5.54 15.71
C PHE A 89 17.15 -5.69 15.57
N ALA A 90 17.77 -4.83 14.75
CA ALA A 90 19.22 -4.76 14.60
C ALA A 90 19.91 -4.25 15.87
N ASP A 91 19.22 -3.39 16.63
CA ASP A 91 19.64 -2.89 17.95
C ASP A 91 18.50 -3.08 18.95
N PRO A 92 18.79 -3.31 20.24
CA PRO A 92 17.75 -3.45 21.24
C PRO A 92 16.86 -2.21 21.28
N GLN A 93 15.55 -2.41 21.26
CA GLN A 93 14.57 -1.34 21.34
C GLN A 93 14.12 -1.15 22.77
N GLN A 94 14.04 0.11 23.21
CA GLN A 94 13.55 0.48 24.53
C GLN A 94 12.21 1.23 24.44
N GLY A 95 11.28 0.89 25.34
CA GLY A 95 10.03 1.63 25.49
C GLY A 95 8.85 0.78 25.93
N ARG A 96 7.68 1.41 26.08
CA ARG A 96 6.43 0.68 26.31
C ARG A 96 5.88 0.17 24.98
N VAL A 97 5.38 -1.07 25.01
CA VAL A 97 4.78 -1.72 23.84
C VAL A 97 3.27 -1.50 23.87
N ALA A 98 2.74 -0.92 22.79
CA ALA A 98 1.31 -0.78 22.57
C ALA A 98 0.85 -1.76 21.48
N LEU A 99 -0.18 -2.53 21.78
CA LEU A 99 -0.76 -3.56 20.89
C LEU A 99 -2.25 -3.29 20.75
N ASN A 100 -2.75 -3.32 19.51
CA ASN A 100 -4.19 -3.41 19.27
C ASN A 100 -4.53 -4.74 18.61
N VAL A 101 -5.41 -5.51 19.25
CA VAL A 101 -5.75 -6.88 18.85
C VAL A 101 -7.24 -7.14 19.04
N ALA A 102 -7.82 -7.90 18.12
CA ALA A 102 -9.18 -8.44 18.15
C ALA A 102 -9.14 -9.93 17.80
N GLY A 103 -10.16 -10.70 18.15
CA GLY A 103 -10.15 -12.14 17.92
C GLY A 103 -11.54 -12.77 17.99
N VAL A 104 -11.63 -14.03 17.58
CA VAL A 104 -12.86 -14.81 17.74
C VAL A 104 -13.05 -15.25 19.20
N PRO A 105 -14.27 -15.59 19.64
CA PRO A 105 -14.48 -16.16 20.97
C PRO A 105 -13.55 -17.36 21.23
N GLY A 106 -12.87 -17.38 22.37
CA GLY A 106 -11.86 -18.39 22.73
C GLY A 106 -10.45 -18.13 22.20
N ALA A 107 -10.25 -17.06 21.42
CA ALA A 107 -8.92 -16.64 20.99
C ALA A 107 -8.14 -16.00 22.13
N ARG A 108 -6.84 -16.29 22.19
CA ARG A 108 -5.88 -15.76 23.16
C ARG A 108 -4.62 -15.32 22.42
N PHE A 109 -3.87 -14.40 23.02
CA PHE A 109 -2.54 -14.06 22.53
C PHE A 109 -1.51 -14.07 23.65
N VAL A 110 -0.25 -14.28 23.27
CA VAL A 110 0.92 -14.09 24.15
C VAL A 110 1.89 -13.16 23.45
N LEU A 111 2.22 -12.04 24.09
CA LEU A 111 3.25 -11.11 23.67
C LEU A 111 4.51 -11.34 24.50
N VAL A 112 5.61 -11.67 23.82
CA VAL A 112 6.93 -11.95 24.42
C VAL A 112 7.96 -10.95 23.89
N ALA A 113 8.79 -10.41 24.79
CA ALA A 113 10.00 -9.67 24.44
C ALA A 113 11.22 -10.53 24.79
N ASP A 114 12.03 -10.89 23.79
CA ASP A 114 13.11 -11.87 23.93
C ASP A 114 12.61 -13.17 24.62
N GLU A 115 12.90 -13.36 25.91
CA GLU A 115 12.44 -14.50 26.72
C GLU A 115 11.33 -14.13 27.72
N ASP A 116 11.05 -12.83 27.91
CA ASP A 116 10.11 -12.30 28.89
C ASP A 116 8.70 -12.21 28.34
N THR A 117 7.75 -12.87 29.00
CA THR A 117 6.32 -12.68 28.70
C THR A 117 5.86 -11.33 29.23
N LEU A 118 5.35 -10.48 28.33
CA LEU A 118 4.84 -9.15 28.65
C LEU A 118 3.32 -9.14 28.87
N MET A 119 2.59 -9.92 28.07
CA MET A 119 1.14 -10.05 28.17
C MET A 119 0.74 -11.46 27.76
N ALA A 120 -0.24 -12.03 28.45
CA ALA A 120 -0.92 -13.26 28.08
C ALA A 120 -2.38 -13.15 28.51
N GLN A 121 -3.29 -12.99 27.55
CA GLN A 121 -4.69 -12.72 27.85
C GLN A 121 -5.61 -13.19 26.72
N ASP A 122 -6.89 -13.30 27.05
CA ASP A 122 -7.96 -13.55 26.09
C ASP A 122 -8.17 -12.32 25.19
N VAL A 123 -8.69 -12.57 23.99
CA VAL A 123 -8.89 -11.53 22.97
C VAL A 123 -10.38 -11.26 22.84
N GLU A 124 -10.74 -9.98 22.89
CA GLU A 124 -12.13 -9.56 22.68
C GLU A 124 -12.52 -9.62 21.19
N PRO A 125 -13.83 -9.77 20.88
CA PRO A 125 -14.34 -9.64 19.52
C PRO A 125 -14.03 -8.29 18.86
N GLY A 126 -13.96 -7.23 19.66
CA GLY A 126 -13.63 -5.88 19.21
C GLY A 126 -12.13 -5.57 19.35
N PRO A 127 -11.56 -4.69 18.51
CA PRO A 127 -10.17 -4.27 18.66
C PRO A 127 -9.95 -3.51 19.97
N VAL A 128 -9.08 -4.02 20.84
CA VAL A 128 -8.74 -3.41 22.14
C VAL A 128 -7.33 -2.85 22.10
N ASP A 129 -7.16 -1.62 22.60
CA ASP A 129 -5.85 -1.01 22.82
C ASP A 129 -5.25 -1.47 24.16
N LEU A 130 -4.07 -2.08 24.10
CA LEU A 130 -3.33 -2.61 25.24
C LEU A 130 -1.96 -1.93 25.32
N LEU A 131 -1.47 -1.71 26.53
CA LEU A 131 -0.17 -1.09 26.81
C LEU A 131 0.56 -1.87 27.91
N THR A 132 1.82 -2.24 27.67
CA THR A 132 2.60 -3.01 28.66
C THR A 132 2.76 -2.24 29.96
N ASP A 133 2.65 -2.90 31.10
CA ASP A 133 2.84 -2.30 32.43
C ASP A 133 4.26 -1.77 32.66
N ARG A 134 5.25 -2.36 31.98
CA ARG A 134 6.67 -2.00 32.01
C ARG A 134 7.24 -1.67 30.63
N GLU A 135 8.40 -1.02 30.65
CA GLU A 135 9.23 -0.85 29.45
C GLU A 135 9.98 -2.14 29.12
N ILE A 136 10.25 -2.35 27.84
CA ILE A 136 11.16 -3.38 27.36
C ILE A 136 12.55 -2.79 27.09
N HIS A 137 13.56 -3.65 27.08
CA HIS A 137 14.82 -3.44 26.38
C HIS A 137 15.12 -4.74 25.63
N ALA A 138 14.61 -4.87 24.41
CA ALA A 138 14.54 -6.17 23.74
C ALA A 138 14.97 -6.12 22.28
N ARG A 139 15.54 -7.23 21.79
CA ARG A 139 15.91 -7.40 20.38
C ARG A 139 14.84 -8.10 19.56
N ARG A 140 13.83 -8.66 20.22
CA ARG A 140 12.75 -9.42 19.61
C ARG A 140 11.42 -9.12 20.28
N LEU A 141 10.38 -8.96 19.48
CA LEU A 141 8.99 -9.04 19.92
C LEU A 141 8.29 -10.17 19.17
N ARG A 142 7.60 -11.05 19.90
CA ARG A 142 6.80 -12.13 19.31
C ARG A 142 5.37 -12.07 19.82
N ILE A 143 4.40 -12.15 18.91
CA ILE A 143 3.00 -12.35 19.24
C ILE A 143 2.60 -13.74 18.77
N ALA A 144 2.22 -14.60 19.71
CA ALA A 144 1.68 -15.93 19.43
C ALA A 144 0.15 -15.92 19.56
N SER A 145 -0.52 -16.56 18.61
CA SER A 145 -1.97 -16.74 18.56
C SER A 145 -2.33 -18.13 19.10
N ILE A 146 -3.19 -18.18 20.11
CA ILE A 146 -3.61 -19.40 20.80
C ILE A 146 -5.15 -19.45 20.80
N HIS A 147 -5.72 -20.65 20.83
CA HIS A 147 -7.17 -20.83 20.97
C HIS A 147 -7.46 -21.79 22.12
N GLU A 148 -8.50 -21.53 22.91
CA GLU A 148 -8.94 -22.44 23.96
C GLU A 148 -9.60 -23.68 23.34
N GLY A 149 -9.01 -24.84 23.59
CA GLY A 149 -9.30 -26.07 22.84
C GLY A 149 -8.48 -26.15 21.55
N SER A 150 -8.15 -27.37 21.11
CA SER A 150 -7.39 -27.55 19.87
C SER A 150 -8.26 -27.22 18.65
N SER A 151 -8.44 -25.94 18.35
CA SER A 151 -9.04 -25.55 17.07
C SER A 151 -8.09 -25.92 15.95
N THR A 152 -8.51 -26.89 15.14
CA THR A 152 -7.84 -27.24 13.88
C THR A 152 -8.34 -26.39 12.71
N SER A 153 -9.19 -25.39 12.98
CA SER A 153 -9.77 -24.56 11.93
C SER A 153 -8.67 -23.75 11.23
N ASN A 154 -8.76 -23.68 9.90
CA ASN A 154 -7.84 -22.89 9.09
C ASN A 154 -8.23 -21.39 9.03
N ASN A 155 -9.15 -20.96 9.89
CA ASN A 155 -9.65 -19.59 9.95
C ASN A 155 -8.72 -18.71 10.78
N ASP A 156 -8.75 -17.41 10.50
CA ASP A 156 -8.05 -16.41 11.29
C ASP A 156 -8.57 -16.42 12.73
N ASN A 157 -7.66 -16.48 13.70
CA ASN A 157 -7.99 -16.56 15.12
C ASN A 157 -7.91 -15.18 15.79
N ILE A 158 -6.86 -14.43 15.47
CA ILE A 158 -6.69 -13.04 15.91
C ILE A 158 -6.35 -12.13 14.73
N PHE A 159 -6.74 -10.87 14.87
CA PHE A 159 -6.34 -9.76 14.03
C PHE A 159 -5.57 -8.74 14.86
N ILE A 160 -4.31 -8.52 14.51
CA ILE A 160 -3.48 -7.46 15.06
C ILE A 160 -3.64 -6.25 14.15
N ARG A 161 -4.10 -5.12 14.71
CA ARG A 161 -4.28 -3.87 13.96
C ARG A 161 -3.01 -3.01 13.94
N TYR A 162 -2.30 -2.99 15.06
CA TYR A 162 -0.99 -2.34 15.18
C TYR A 162 -0.18 -2.94 16.33
N LEU A 163 1.14 -2.85 16.21
CA LEU A 163 2.11 -3.02 17.27
C LEU A 163 3.05 -1.83 17.23
N ARG A 164 3.30 -1.20 18.37
CA ARG A 164 4.11 0.02 18.49
C ARG A 164 5.02 -0.03 19.70
N ILE A 165 6.18 0.62 19.60
CA ILE A 165 7.08 0.90 20.73
C ILE A 165 7.17 2.42 20.87
N ASN A 166 6.81 2.97 22.04
CA ASN A 166 6.76 4.42 22.27
C ASN A 166 5.97 5.20 21.18
N GLY A 167 4.86 4.61 20.71
CA GLY A 167 4.02 5.18 19.65
C GLY A 167 4.53 4.95 18.23
N GLU A 168 5.75 4.44 18.06
CA GLU A 168 6.35 4.17 16.75
C GLU A 168 5.91 2.81 16.20
N ASN A 169 5.47 2.77 14.94
CA ASN A 169 5.14 1.52 14.25
C ASN A 169 6.37 0.60 14.20
N VAL A 170 6.27 -0.63 14.72
CA VAL A 170 7.43 -1.54 14.78
C VAL A 170 8.00 -1.92 13.41
N HIS A 171 7.23 -1.83 12.32
CA HIS A 171 7.77 -2.01 10.98
C HIS A 171 8.79 -0.94 10.57
N LEU A 172 8.81 0.22 11.24
CA LEU A 172 9.83 1.26 11.04
C LEU A 172 11.11 0.97 11.84
N LEU A 173 11.02 0.13 12.86
CA LEU A 173 12.12 -0.25 13.75
C LEU A 173 12.73 -1.61 13.40
N GLN A 174 12.01 -2.42 12.62
CA GLN A 174 12.40 -3.79 12.30
C GLN A 174 13.69 -3.86 11.48
N ASP A 175 14.49 -4.87 11.77
CA ASP A 175 15.45 -5.44 10.84
C ASP A 175 14.74 -6.49 9.96
N THR A 176 14.08 -7.45 10.60
CA THR A 176 13.35 -8.55 9.96
C THR A 176 12.02 -8.79 10.65
N VAL A 177 10.98 -9.16 9.89
CA VAL A 177 9.72 -9.71 10.41
C VAL A 177 9.47 -11.09 9.82
N VAL A 178 9.10 -12.04 10.67
CA VAL A 178 8.92 -13.45 10.31
C VAL A 178 7.55 -13.92 10.77
N LEU A 179 6.81 -14.58 9.87
CA LEU A 179 5.62 -15.35 10.21
C LEU A 179 6.05 -16.79 10.48
N ILE A 180 5.63 -17.35 11.61
CA ILE A 180 5.93 -18.72 12.02
C ILE A 180 4.60 -19.48 12.07
N HIS A 181 4.50 -20.52 11.25
CA HIS A 181 3.31 -21.33 11.12
C HIS A 181 3.19 -22.38 12.24
N ARG A 182 2.02 -23.00 12.33
CA ARG A 182 1.70 -24.03 13.33
C ARG A 182 2.65 -25.23 13.31
N ASP A 183 3.20 -25.58 12.15
CA ASP A 183 4.15 -26.68 11.97
C ASP A 183 5.60 -26.29 12.29
N GLY A 184 5.84 -25.04 12.72
CA GLY A 184 7.15 -24.50 13.02
C GLY A 184 7.92 -23.97 11.81
N THR A 185 7.39 -24.10 10.59
CA THR A 185 7.97 -23.45 9.42
C THR A 185 7.85 -21.93 9.53
N ALA A 186 8.80 -21.22 8.92
CA ALA A 186 8.89 -19.77 9.03
C ALA A 186 9.11 -19.14 7.66
N GLU A 187 8.41 -18.04 7.40
CA GLU A 187 8.54 -17.26 6.16
C GLU A 187 8.67 -15.76 6.44
N PRO A 188 9.29 -14.98 5.54
CA PRO A 188 9.30 -13.53 5.66
C PRO A 188 7.89 -12.95 5.68
N ALA A 189 7.60 -12.12 6.69
CA ALA A 189 6.37 -11.34 6.74
C ALA A 189 6.51 -10.07 5.85
N TRP A 190 5.54 -9.16 5.96
CA TRP A 190 5.33 -8.13 4.93
C TRP A 190 5.33 -6.72 5.54
N PRO A 191 6.52 -6.18 5.89
CA PRO A 191 6.63 -4.90 6.61
C PRO A 191 6.28 -3.67 5.78
N THR A 192 6.22 -3.81 4.45
CA THR A 192 5.91 -2.71 3.53
C THR A 192 4.76 -3.09 2.60
N TYR A 193 4.14 -2.08 1.99
CA TYR A 193 3.15 -2.28 0.94
C TYR A 193 3.74 -3.04 -0.28
N ALA A 194 5.04 -2.88 -0.59
CA ALA A 194 5.72 -3.65 -1.63
C ALA A 194 5.70 -5.16 -1.31
N HIS A 195 6.07 -5.53 -0.09
CA HIS A 195 6.06 -6.94 0.34
C HIS A 195 4.64 -7.53 0.37
N LYS A 196 3.67 -6.78 0.91
CA LYS A 196 2.26 -7.20 0.95
C LYS A 196 1.73 -7.48 -0.45
N CYS A 197 1.98 -6.56 -1.38
CA CYS A 197 1.55 -6.69 -2.76
C CYS A 197 2.21 -7.89 -3.45
N ALA A 198 3.51 -8.12 -3.25
CA ALA A 198 4.18 -9.29 -3.80
C ALA A 198 3.60 -10.60 -3.26
N HIS A 199 3.30 -10.67 -1.96
CA HIS A 199 2.61 -11.81 -1.38
C HIS A 199 1.23 -12.02 -2.02
N ASP A 200 0.41 -10.97 -2.11
CA ASP A 200 -0.94 -11.07 -2.68
C ASP A 200 -0.93 -11.49 -4.15
N LEU A 201 -0.01 -10.95 -4.95
CA LEU A 201 0.14 -11.35 -6.36
C LEU A 201 0.51 -12.82 -6.52
N ARG A 202 1.39 -13.35 -5.64
CA ARG A 202 1.72 -14.79 -5.61
C ARG A 202 0.50 -15.62 -5.23
N MET A 203 -0.26 -15.20 -4.22
CA MET A 203 -1.50 -15.87 -3.82
C MET A 203 -2.57 -15.86 -4.92
N LEU A 204 -2.58 -14.82 -5.76
CA LEU A 204 -3.44 -14.72 -6.94
C LEU A 204 -2.94 -15.53 -8.15
N GLY A 205 -1.81 -16.25 -8.03
CA GLY A 205 -1.30 -17.13 -9.06
C GLY A 205 -0.46 -16.44 -10.14
N THR A 206 0.06 -15.24 -9.87
CA THR A 206 0.96 -14.54 -10.79
C THR A 206 2.21 -15.37 -11.04
N LYS A 207 2.52 -15.65 -12.32
CA LYS A 207 3.64 -16.50 -12.74
C LYS A 207 4.94 -15.73 -13.01
N ALA A 208 4.83 -14.46 -13.33
CA ALA A 208 5.99 -13.61 -13.60
C ALA A 208 6.90 -13.51 -12.37
N GLU A 209 8.19 -13.28 -12.59
CA GLU A 209 9.13 -13.05 -11.50
C GLU A 209 8.77 -11.76 -10.76
N ILE A 210 8.72 -11.79 -9.43
CA ILE A 210 8.35 -10.64 -8.60
C ILE A 210 9.52 -10.20 -7.73
N THR A 211 9.99 -8.98 -7.94
CA THR A 211 10.96 -8.28 -7.09
C THR A 211 10.28 -7.19 -6.26
N THR A 212 10.51 -7.18 -4.95
CA THR A 212 9.99 -6.15 -4.06
C THR A 212 10.95 -4.95 -4.02
N VAL A 213 10.39 -3.74 -4.13
CA VAL A 213 11.12 -2.47 -4.02
C VAL A 213 10.52 -1.63 -2.88
N PRO A 214 10.86 -1.95 -1.62
CA PRO A 214 10.34 -1.25 -0.46
C PRO A 214 10.95 0.16 -0.33
N ALA A 215 10.11 1.14 0.01
CA ALA A 215 10.54 2.48 0.42
C ALA A 215 10.53 2.60 1.95
N TYR A 216 11.65 2.33 2.59
CA TYR A 216 11.79 2.45 4.05
C TYR A 216 11.87 3.92 4.51
N GLY A 217 11.59 4.14 5.80
CA GLY A 217 11.64 5.46 6.45
C GLY A 217 10.31 6.21 6.46
N ARG A 218 10.38 7.52 6.73
CA ARG A 218 9.21 8.43 6.85
C ARG A 218 9.27 9.54 5.80
N PRO A 219 8.96 9.24 4.53
CA PRO A 219 9.05 10.24 3.48
C PRO A 219 7.92 11.26 3.59
N ASN A 220 8.20 12.52 3.30
CA ASN A 220 7.18 13.58 3.19
C ASN A 220 6.14 13.27 2.09
N SER A 221 6.58 12.62 1.01
CA SER A 221 5.71 12.03 -0.01
C SER A 221 6.02 10.54 -0.17
N ARG A 222 5.04 9.69 0.17
CA ARG A 222 5.12 8.24 -0.06
C ARG A 222 5.16 7.89 -1.54
N SER A 223 4.39 8.60 -2.38
CA SER A 223 4.36 8.34 -3.83
C SER A 223 5.69 8.67 -4.48
N TRP A 224 6.31 9.81 -4.13
CA TRP A 224 7.63 10.15 -4.62
C TRP A 224 8.72 9.20 -4.13
N ALA A 225 8.66 8.78 -2.85
CA ALA A 225 9.62 7.82 -2.31
C ALA A 225 9.55 6.48 -3.03
N ASN A 226 8.34 5.95 -3.28
CA ASN A 226 8.15 4.71 -4.03
C ASN A 226 8.73 4.81 -5.44
N ALA A 227 8.42 5.90 -6.15
CA ALA A 227 8.95 6.16 -7.50
C ALA A 227 10.48 6.29 -7.51
N SER A 228 11.06 6.98 -6.52
CA SER A 228 12.51 7.19 -6.40
C SER A 228 13.26 5.89 -6.10
N TRP A 229 12.75 5.07 -5.19
CA TRP A 229 13.34 3.76 -4.89
C TRP A 229 13.24 2.82 -6.08
N PHE A 230 12.12 2.83 -6.81
CA PHE A 230 12.02 2.13 -8.08
C PHE A 230 13.04 2.64 -9.09
N ALA A 231 13.22 3.96 -9.25
CA ALA A 231 14.20 4.50 -10.19
C ALA A 231 15.65 4.08 -9.88
N VAL A 232 16.02 3.97 -8.59
CA VAL A 232 17.32 3.42 -8.19
C VAL A 232 17.43 1.96 -8.64
N ARG A 233 16.40 1.15 -8.39
CA ARG A 233 16.36 -0.25 -8.80
C ARG A 233 16.38 -0.41 -10.33
N ALA A 234 15.60 0.39 -11.05
CA ALA A 234 15.53 0.40 -12.51
C ALA A 234 16.89 0.67 -13.15
N ARG A 235 17.66 1.61 -12.60
CA ARG A 235 19.04 1.86 -13.06
C ARG A 235 19.98 0.68 -12.81
N SER A 236 19.87 0.05 -11.63
CA SER A 236 20.66 -1.14 -11.29
C SER A 236 20.38 -2.31 -12.24
N ASP A 237 19.12 -2.48 -12.60
CA ASP A 237 18.66 -3.62 -13.40
C ASP A 237 18.64 -3.32 -14.92
N GLY A 238 19.09 -2.14 -15.33
CA GLY A 238 19.17 -1.75 -16.75
C GLY A 238 17.81 -1.57 -17.44
N ILE A 239 16.77 -1.21 -16.69
CA ILE A 239 15.40 -1.08 -17.21
C ILE A 239 15.29 0.20 -18.05
N THR A 240 14.95 0.07 -19.33
CA THR A 240 14.75 1.20 -20.25
C THR A 240 13.29 1.48 -20.59
N ALA A 241 12.37 0.57 -20.27
CA ALA A 241 10.93 0.77 -20.44
C ALA A 241 10.16 -0.02 -19.37
N CYS A 242 9.14 0.60 -18.78
CA CYS A 242 8.27 -0.06 -17.80
C CYS A 242 6.88 0.58 -17.76
N ASP A 243 5.88 -0.21 -17.36
CA ASP A 243 4.52 0.29 -17.16
C ASP A 243 4.13 0.25 -15.69
N VAL A 244 3.63 1.36 -15.16
CA VAL A 244 3.13 1.43 -13.77
C VAL A 244 1.66 1.03 -13.75
N ILE A 245 1.27 0.07 -12.93
CA ILE A 245 -0.13 -0.30 -12.73
C ILE A 245 -0.63 0.26 -11.40
N THR A 246 -1.76 0.97 -11.48
CA THR A 246 -2.43 1.62 -10.35
C THR A 246 -3.91 1.76 -10.66
N VAL A 247 -4.70 2.25 -9.72
CA VAL A 247 -6.17 2.29 -9.85
C VAL A 247 -6.67 3.62 -10.39
N GLY A 248 -7.53 3.53 -11.40
CA GLY A 248 -8.35 4.61 -11.94
C GLY A 248 -7.60 5.95 -12.04
N VAL A 249 -8.15 6.95 -11.37
CA VAL A 249 -7.75 8.36 -11.48
C VAL A 249 -6.36 8.67 -10.92
N HIS A 250 -5.72 7.71 -10.24
CA HIS A 250 -4.35 7.84 -9.76
C HIS A 250 -3.31 7.71 -10.89
N ALA A 251 -3.68 7.10 -12.02
CA ALA A 251 -2.76 6.73 -13.08
C ALA A 251 -1.90 7.89 -13.61
N ARG A 252 -2.51 9.03 -13.96
CA ARG A 252 -1.75 10.16 -14.50
C ARG A 252 -0.66 10.65 -13.53
N ARG A 253 -0.98 10.79 -12.25
CA ARG A 253 -0.03 11.27 -11.23
C ARG A 253 1.07 10.24 -10.99
N SER A 254 0.72 8.96 -10.84
CA SER A 254 1.70 7.89 -10.68
C SER A 254 2.67 7.87 -11.87
N ARG A 255 2.17 7.89 -13.11
CA ARG A 255 3.05 7.96 -14.30
C ARG A 255 4.00 9.16 -14.25
N ALA A 256 3.51 10.35 -13.92
CA ALA A 256 4.33 11.55 -13.87
C ALA A 256 5.47 11.45 -12.84
N LEU A 257 5.18 10.92 -11.64
CA LEU A 257 6.18 10.72 -10.59
C LEU A 257 7.24 9.69 -11.00
N TYR A 258 6.84 8.56 -11.57
CA TYR A 258 7.79 7.53 -12.01
C TYR A 258 8.65 7.99 -13.19
N ARG A 259 8.06 8.69 -14.19
CA ARG A 259 8.83 9.35 -15.27
C ARG A 259 9.87 10.30 -14.70
N ARG A 260 9.46 11.14 -13.73
CA ARG A 260 10.34 12.13 -13.12
C ARG A 260 11.46 11.50 -12.29
N ALA A 261 11.18 10.40 -11.61
CA ALA A 261 12.15 9.68 -10.80
C ALA A 261 13.16 8.89 -11.65
N CYS A 262 12.69 8.22 -12.70
CA CYS A 262 13.55 7.42 -13.59
C CYS A 262 14.40 8.29 -14.53
N GLY A 263 13.89 9.47 -14.88
CA GLY A 263 14.56 10.39 -15.81
C GLY A 263 14.31 10.02 -17.28
N PRO A 264 14.94 10.74 -18.23
CA PRO A 264 14.63 10.64 -19.65
C PRO A 264 15.09 9.33 -20.31
N GLY A 265 15.91 8.52 -19.64
CA GLY A 265 16.42 7.25 -20.18
C GLY A 265 15.48 6.05 -19.99
N VAL A 266 14.30 6.25 -19.37
CA VAL A 266 13.32 5.20 -19.12
C VAL A 266 11.96 5.63 -19.64
N ASP A 267 11.41 4.86 -20.58
CA ASP A 267 10.06 5.04 -21.08
C ASP A 267 9.06 4.48 -20.07
N VAL A 268 8.39 5.38 -19.35
CA VAL A 268 7.39 4.99 -18.34
C VAL A 268 5.97 5.18 -18.87
N GLY A 269 5.28 4.07 -19.08
CA GLY A 269 3.85 4.02 -19.32
C GLY A 269 3.05 3.80 -18.04
N VAL A 270 1.74 3.66 -18.19
CA VAL A 270 0.82 3.41 -17.08
C VAL A 270 -0.40 2.62 -17.53
N ILE A 271 -0.92 1.79 -16.63
CA ILE A 271 -2.19 1.06 -16.77
C ILE A 271 -3.09 1.48 -15.61
N ALA A 272 -4.24 2.07 -15.94
CA ALA A 272 -5.29 2.37 -14.99
C ALA A 272 -6.23 1.17 -14.85
N LEU A 273 -6.20 0.51 -13.69
CA LEU A 273 -7.16 -0.51 -13.30
C LEU A 273 -8.53 0.11 -13.00
N GLU A 274 -9.58 -0.71 -12.99
CA GLU A 274 -10.89 -0.25 -12.56
C GLU A 274 -10.87 0.12 -11.06
N ASP A 275 -11.52 1.23 -10.73
CA ASP A 275 -11.67 1.70 -9.35
C ASP A 275 -13.17 1.66 -8.98
N PRO A 276 -13.60 0.70 -8.14
CA PRO A 276 -14.98 0.64 -7.68
C PRO A 276 -15.44 1.89 -6.94
N ASP A 277 -14.53 2.65 -6.31
CA ASP A 277 -14.84 3.89 -5.60
C ASP A 277 -14.91 5.10 -6.53
N CYS A 278 -14.17 5.08 -7.63
CA CYS A 278 -14.19 6.11 -8.68
C CYS A 278 -14.37 5.51 -10.08
N PRO A 279 -15.55 4.89 -10.37
CA PRO A 279 -15.78 4.24 -11.64
C PRO A 279 -15.85 5.24 -12.78
N ARG A 280 -15.45 4.83 -14.00
CA ARG A 280 -15.47 5.70 -15.18
C ARG A 280 -16.81 6.38 -15.44
N ARG A 281 -17.91 5.68 -15.13
CA ARG A 281 -19.27 6.23 -15.21
C ARG A 281 -19.89 6.25 -13.82
N GLY A 282 -20.53 7.36 -13.47
CA GLY A 282 -21.29 7.46 -12.23
C GLY A 282 -20.46 7.74 -10.98
N TRP A 283 -19.15 8.03 -11.09
CA TRP A 283 -18.34 8.46 -9.93
C TRP A 283 -18.91 9.67 -9.22
N TRP A 284 -19.59 10.58 -9.94
CA TRP A 284 -20.21 11.79 -9.38
C TRP A 284 -21.40 11.50 -8.46
N TRP A 285 -21.96 10.28 -8.50
CA TRP A 285 -22.97 9.81 -7.53
C TRP A 285 -22.35 9.33 -6.22
N LYS A 286 -21.03 9.12 -6.17
CA LYS A 286 -20.31 8.63 -4.99
C LYS A 286 -19.54 9.76 -4.32
N ARG A 287 -19.67 9.87 -3.00
CA ARG A 287 -18.86 10.81 -2.20
C ARG A 287 -17.37 10.49 -2.29
N THR A 288 -17.02 9.20 -2.32
CA THR A 288 -15.63 8.73 -2.50
C THR A 288 -15.08 9.13 -3.86
N GLY A 289 -15.88 8.98 -4.92
CA GLY A 289 -15.53 9.43 -6.27
C GLY A 289 -15.13 10.91 -6.33
N TRP A 290 -15.92 11.81 -5.74
CA TRP A 290 -15.58 13.24 -5.65
C TRP A 290 -14.28 13.51 -4.89
N SER A 291 -14.10 12.85 -3.73
CA SER A 291 -12.89 12.99 -2.92
C SER A 291 -11.63 12.59 -3.71
N LEU A 292 -11.69 11.46 -4.40
CA LEU A 292 -10.59 10.94 -5.22
C LEU A 292 -10.28 11.87 -6.40
N MET A 293 -11.31 12.32 -7.12
CA MET A 293 -11.15 13.27 -8.23
C MET A 293 -10.48 14.57 -7.79
N LEU A 294 -10.99 15.21 -6.73
CA LEU A 294 -10.43 16.47 -6.22
C LEU A 294 -8.99 16.27 -5.72
N LYS A 295 -8.74 15.17 -5.00
CA LYS A 295 -7.39 14.81 -4.54
C LYS A 295 -6.41 14.68 -5.71
N GLU A 296 -6.77 13.98 -6.77
CA GLU A 296 -5.86 13.75 -7.90
C GLU A 296 -5.71 14.98 -8.82
N ILE A 297 -6.74 15.81 -8.93
CA ILE A 297 -6.62 17.14 -9.55
C ILE A 297 -5.61 18.00 -8.78
N GLY A 298 -5.73 18.08 -7.45
CA GLY A 298 -4.77 18.82 -6.61
C GLY A 298 -3.37 18.18 -6.59
N GLY A 299 -3.31 16.85 -6.54
CA GLY A 299 -2.09 16.06 -6.53
C GLY A 299 -1.30 16.12 -7.84
N SER A 300 -1.92 16.58 -8.95
CA SER A 300 -1.21 16.81 -10.21
C SER A 300 -0.06 17.82 -10.08
N ALA A 301 -0.04 18.65 -9.04
CA ALA A 301 1.05 19.57 -8.71
C ALA A 301 2.22 18.90 -7.96
N GLU A 302 2.06 17.68 -7.45
CA GLU A 302 3.09 16.97 -6.67
C GLU A 302 4.41 16.77 -7.46
N PRO A 303 4.40 16.35 -8.74
CA PRO A 303 5.63 16.28 -9.52
C PRO A 303 6.37 17.62 -9.63
N THR A 304 5.64 18.72 -9.79
CA THR A 304 6.20 20.08 -9.84
C THR A 304 6.79 20.49 -8.48
N ALA A 305 6.10 20.19 -7.38
CA ALA A 305 6.60 20.48 -6.05
C ALA A 305 7.90 19.74 -5.72
N VAL A 306 8.01 18.47 -6.16
CA VAL A 306 9.25 17.69 -6.03
C VAL A 306 10.40 18.35 -6.80
N GLU A 307 10.14 18.85 -8.01
CA GLU A 307 11.16 19.51 -8.84
C GLU A 307 11.72 20.77 -8.17
N LEU A 308 10.86 21.61 -7.59
CA LEU A 308 11.27 22.81 -6.86
C LEU A 308 12.15 22.48 -5.65
N VAL A 309 11.77 21.47 -4.86
CA VAL A 309 12.55 21.04 -3.69
C VAL A 309 13.91 20.44 -4.08
N GLN A 310 14.01 19.76 -5.22
CA GLN A 310 15.29 19.26 -5.72
C GLN A 310 16.20 20.40 -6.20
N TRP A 311 15.64 21.42 -6.85
CA TRP A 311 16.38 22.60 -7.30
C TRP A 311 16.99 23.36 -6.10
N GLU A 312 16.21 23.62 -5.05
CA GLU A 312 16.68 24.30 -3.84
C GLU A 312 17.80 23.55 -3.09
N LYS A 313 17.87 22.22 -3.23
CA LYS A 313 18.93 21.40 -2.62
C LYS A 313 20.16 21.23 -3.50
N GLY A 314 20.08 21.61 -4.78
CA GLY A 314 21.14 21.48 -5.78
C GLY A 314 21.83 22.80 -6.14
N SER A 315 21.37 23.93 -5.59
CA SER A 315 22.00 25.27 -5.64
C SER A 315 22.77 25.58 -4.35
#